data_AF-A0A4P5W0H7-F1
#
_entry.id   AF-A0A4P5W0H7-F1
#
_cell.length_a   1.000
_cell.length_b   1.000
_cell.length_c   1.000
_cell.angle_alpha   90.00
_cell.angle_beta   90.00
_cell.angle_gamma   90.00
#
_symmetry.space_group_name_H-M   'P 1'
#
loop_
_entity.id
_entity.type
_entity.pdbx_description
1 polymer ?
#
loop_
_entity_poly.entity_id
_entity_poly.type
_entity_poly.pdbx_seq_one_letter_code
_entity_poly.pdbx_strand_id
1 'polypeptide(L)'
;MRLILVLPLLAACSEYNLAGDQVDTTRDEGGFEPSVGAADVIDEEFVAEGATGVDIVFFGDTSGSMGEELAAMGAKLTDFVTRLDEVTTSWQLAAVTGPSGCAQNGVLTEDTPDFASLFAAGLATAPGEDLVDEWGLSNVATALTLSGEGQCNAGLLRPEAELHVVFLSDEDDNSPGWDSGNPDYWTAYTDAIVAAKGDAARVWISAVAGDVPGGCAGAEPGTGYYEATQAFDGVFLSICGDWSSQVDALAEVQSRQDAFSLSHHPDPDSILVEVDGEPRTSGWTFDFGSNAVIFEADAPRTGHPVRFVYRVMD
;
A
#
# COMPACT_ATOMS: atom_id res chain seq x y z
N MET A 1 1.55 33.05 -58.12
CA MET A 1 2.42 34.18 -57.71
C MET A 1 3.84 33.63 -57.61
N ARG A 2 4.78 34.25 -58.33
CA ARG A 2 6.19 33.83 -58.50
C ARG A 2 7.09 34.37 -57.39
N LEU A 3 8.10 33.59 -56.97
CA LEU A 3 9.52 33.92 -56.68
C LEU A 3 10.10 32.64 -56.05
N ILE A 4 10.96 31.79 -56.64
CA ILE A 4 12.22 31.91 -57.39
C ILE A 4 13.20 32.92 -56.77
N LEU A 5 14.19 32.40 -56.04
CA LEU A 5 15.55 32.92 -56.08
C LEU A 5 16.53 31.74 -56.27
N VAL A 6 17.51 31.97 -57.13
CA VAL A 6 18.43 31.03 -57.80
C VAL A 6 19.86 31.36 -57.33
N LEU A 7 20.66 30.30 -57.08
CA LEU A 7 22.12 30.04 -57.30
C LEU A 7 23.15 31.21 -57.32
N PRO A 8 24.48 30.98 -57.08
CA PRO A 8 25.33 29.90 -57.65
C PRO A 8 26.34 29.26 -56.65
N LEU A 9 26.75 27.99 -56.80
CA LEU A 9 27.65 27.34 -57.77
C LEU A 9 29.09 27.88 -57.80
N LEU A 10 30.05 27.06 -57.33
CA LEU A 10 31.40 27.00 -57.89
C LEU A 10 31.97 25.58 -57.71
N ALA A 11 32.24 24.97 -58.86
CA ALA A 11 32.93 23.71 -59.06
C ALA A 11 34.45 23.93 -59.09
N ALA A 12 35.24 22.91 -58.76
CA ALA A 12 36.33 22.43 -59.61
C ALA A 12 36.98 21.15 -59.05
N CYS A 13 37.28 20.26 -59.99
CA CYS A 13 37.89 18.94 -59.89
C CYS A 13 39.38 18.99 -59.49
N SER A 14 39.92 17.87 -58.99
CA SER A 14 41.09 17.25 -59.60
C SER A 14 41.27 15.81 -59.10
N GLU A 15 41.20 14.87 -60.03
CA GLU A 15 41.77 13.53 -59.86
C GLU A 15 43.30 13.66 -59.85
N TYR A 16 43.96 12.93 -58.95
CA TYR A 16 45.37 12.55 -59.11
C TYR A 16 45.52 11.12 -58.64
N ASN A 17 45.83 10.25 -59.61
CA ASN A 17 46.21 8.86 -59.42
C ASN A 17 47.67 8.77 -59.86
N LEU A 18 48.62 8.55 -58.95
CA LEU A 18 49.97 8.07 -59.29
C LEU A 18 50.50 7.19 -58.17
N ALA A 19 51.08 6.08 -58.61
CA ALA A 19 51.45 4.90 -57.87
C ALA A 19 52.68 5.05 -56.96
N GLY A 20 52.72 4.18 -55.94
CA GLY A 20 53.93 3.47 -55.54
C GLY A 20 54.90 4.19 -54.62
N ASP A 21 54.84 3.86 -53.33
CA ASP A 21 56.06 3.46 -52.63
C ASP A 21 55.73 2.45 -51.52
N GLN A 22 56.49 1.35 -51.50
CA GLN A 22 56.43 0.33 -50.46
C GLN A 22 57.38 0.77 -49.36
N VAL A 23 56.83 1.26 -48.25
CA VAL A 23 57.59 1.43 -47.02
C VAL A 23 56.98 0.53 -45.97
N ASP A 24 57.62 -0.63 -45.84
CA ASP A 24 57.57 -1.49 -44.66
C ASP A 24 58.18 -0.72 -43.48
N THR A 25 57.32 -0.26 -42.58
CA THR A 25 57.71 0.03 -41.20
C THR A 25 56.66 -0.60 -40.30
N THR A 26 56.99 -1.80 -39.82
CA THR A 26 56.41 -2.41 -38.63
C THR A 26 56.24 -1.36 -37.52
N ARG A 27 55.00 -0.94 -37.29
CA ARG A 27 54.61 -0.22 -36.08
C ARG A 27 53.33 -0.84 -35.57
N ASP A 28 53.46 -1.37 -34.37
CA ASP A 28 52.44 -2.00 -33.54
C ASP A 28 51.33 -0.97 -33.25
N GLU A 29 50.36 -0.87 -34.16
CA GLU A 29 49.09 -0.18 -33.93
C GLU A 29 48.21 -1.16 -33.16
N GLY A 30 48.40 -1.19 -31.84
CA GLY A 30 47.43 -1.79 -30.94
C GLY A 30 46.06 -1.21 -31.27
N GLY A 31 45.18 -2.06 -31.78
CA GLY A 31 43.78 -1.72 -31.97
C GLY A 31 43.21 -1.31 -30.62
N PHE A 32 43.06 0.00 -30.41
CA PHE A 32 42.05 0.50 -29.51
C PHE A 32 40.73 0.28 -30.22
N GLU A 33 40.20 -0.93 -30.13
CA GLU A 33 38.77 -1.11 -30.24
C GLU A 33 38.19 -0.33 -29.06
N PRO A 34 37.42 0.76 -29.28
CA PRO A 34 36.55 1.21 -28.22
C PRO A 34 35.57 0.07 -28.02
N SER A 35 35.76 -0.73 -26.98
CA SER A 35 34.66 -1.46 -26.40
C SER A 35 33.71 -0.38 -25.90
N VAL A 36 32.81 0.07 -26.78
CA VAL A 36 31.52 0.56 -26.33
C VAL A 36 30.96 -0.66 -25.62
N GLY A 37 31.13 -0.68 -24.29
CA GLY A 37 30.56 -1.72 -23.47
C GLY A 37 29.11 -1.82 -23.89
N ALA A 38 28.65 -3.02 -24.24
CA ALA A 38 27.22 -3.24 -24.24
C ALA A 38 26.79 -2.80 -22.85
N ALA A 39 26.00 -1.72 -22.75
CA ALA A 39 25.48 -1.29 -21.47
C ALA A 39 24.86 -2.54 -20.85
N ASP A 40 25.34 -2.94 -19.68
CA ASP A 40 24.86 -4.16 -19.05
C ASP A 40 23.37 -3.95 -18.79
N VAL A 41 22.54 -4.66 -19.57
CA VAL A 41 21.09 -4.66 -19.40
C VAL A 41 20.80 -5.71 -18.35
N ILE A 42 20.20 -5.27 -17.26
CA ILE A 42 19.72 -6.13 -16.18
C ILE A 42 18.24 -6.41 -16.42
N ASP A 43 17.87 -7.65 -16.16
CA ASP A 43 16.50 -8.16 -16.22
C ASP A 43 16.24 -8.85 -14.89
N GLU A 44 15.49 -8.17 -14.02
CA GLU A 44 15.16 -8.65 -12.68
C GLU A 44 13.67 -8.93 -12.60
N GLU A 45 13.34 -10.15 -12.16
CA GLU A 45 11.98 -10.54 -11.83
C GLU A 45 11.88 -10.68 -10.31
N PHE A 46 10.93 -9.94 -9.74
CA PHE A 46 10.52 -10.02 -8.35
C PHE A 46 9.18 -10.72 -8.30
N VAL A 47 8.97 -11.53 -7.28
CA VAL A 47 7.62 -11.83 -6.81
C VAL A 47 7.41 -10.89 -5.66
N ALA A 48 6.34 -10.09 -5.68
CA ALA A 48 6.04 -9.23 -4.55
C ALA A 48 5.97 -10.10 -3.29
N GLU A 49 6.90 -9.89 -2.35
CA GLU A 49 6.96 -10.62 -1.10
C GLU A 49 5.85 -10.08 -0.21
N GLY A 50 5.01 -10.96 0.31
CA GLY A 50 3.95 -10.57 1.23
C GLY A 50 4.52 -9.96 2.50
N ALA A 51 3.70 -9.20 3.22
CA ALA A 51 4.04 -8.79 4.56
C ALA A 51 4.46 -10.04 5.39
N THR A 52 5.60 -9.97 6.10
CA THR A 52 6.04 -11.09 6.95
C THR A 52 5.03 -11.41 8.07
N GLY A 53 4.12 -10.48 8.32
CA GLY A 53 2.91 -10.64 9.09
C GLY A 53 2.03 -9.41 8.94
N VAL A 54 0.77 -9.48 9.38
CA VAL A 54 -0.10 -8.31 9.50
C VAL A 54 -0.75 -8.28 10.88
N ASP A 55 -0.76 -7.11 11.51
CA ASP A 55 -1.52 -6.83 12.72
C ASP A 55 -2.77 -6.05 12.34
N ILE A 56 -3.94 -6.58 12.68
CA ILE A 56 -5.21 -6.04 12.22
C ILE A 56 -6.05 -5.62 13.41
N VAL A 57 -6.46 -4.36 13.41
CA VAL A 57 -7.35 -3.78 14.42
C VAL A 57 -8.67 -3.44 13.76
N PHE A 58 -9.71 -4.18 14.13
CA PHE A 58 -11.08 -3.82 13.78
C PHE A 58 -11.67 -2.96 14.88
N PHE A 59 -12.16 -1.79 14.51
CA PHE A 59 -13.10 -1.05 15.31
C PHE A 59 -14.54 -1.43 14.92
N GLY A 60 -15.36 -1.79 15.90
CA GLY A 60 -16.79 -1.99 15.71
C GLY A 60 -17.57 -0.95 16.51
N ASP A 61 -18.31 -0.11 15.80
CA ASP A 61 -19.36 0.71 16.39
C ASP A 61 -20.47 -0.19 16.92
N THR A 62 -20.70 -0.13 18.23
CA THR A 62 -21.67 -0.97 18.93
C THR A 62 -22.99 -0.27 19.25
N SER A 63 -23.28 0.81 18.52
CA SER A 63 -24.56 1.49 18.56
C SER A 63 -25.73 0.52 18.27
N GLY A 64 -26.93 0.92 18.69
CA GLY A 64 -28.10 0.04 18.61
C GLY A 64 -28.52 -0.36 17.19
N SER A 65 -28.08 0.37 16.16
CA SER A 65 -28.35 0.09 14.75
C SER A 65 -27.40 -0.95 14.15
N MET A 66 -26.18 -1.09 14.68
CA MET A 66 -25.08 -1.86 14.09
C MET A 66 -25.12 -3.38 14.34
N GLY A 67 -26.11 -3.88 15.08
CA GLY A 67 -26.11 -5.28 15.54
C GLY A 67 -26.12 -6.31 14.41
N GLU A 68 -26.78 -6.03 13.28
CA GLU A 68 -26.84 -6.95 12.13
C GLU A 68 -25.52 -6.92 11.34
N GLU A 69 -24.94 -5.74 11.17
CA GLU A 69 -23.70 -5.46 10.43
C GLU A 69 -22.49 -6.09 11.13
N LEU A 70 -22.37 -5.92 12.46
CA LEU A 70 -21.30 -6.54 13.26
C LEU A 70 -21.39 -8.07 13.21
N ALA A 71 -22.61 -8.63 13.24
CA ALA A 71 -22.82 -10.07 13.13
C ALA A 71 -22.48 -10.59 11.72
N ALA A 72 -22.81 -9.83 10.68
CA ALA A 72 -22.46 -10.15 9.29
C ALA A 72 -20.94 -10.15 9.08
N MET A 73 -20.24 -9.15 9.59
CA MET A 73 -18.77 -9.09 9.56
C MET A 73 -18.15 -10.27 10.34
N GLY A 74 -18.63 -10.53 11.55
CA GLY A 74 -18.15 -11.64 12.38
C GLY A 74 -18.32 -13.00 11.69
N ALA A 75 -19.43 -13.22 10.98
CA ALA A 75 -19.68 -14.44 10.20
C ALA A 75 -18.73 -14.62 9.01
N LYS A 76 -18.08 -13.54 8.56
CA LYS A 76 -17.16 -13.52 7.42
C LYS A 76 -15.70 -13.60 7.79
N LEU A 77 -15.37 -13.58 9.08
CA LEU A 77 -13.96 -13.57 9.50
C LEU A 77 -13.19 -14.80 9.02
N THR A 78 -13.81 -15.98 8.94
CA THR A 78 -13.13 -17.17 8.40
C THR A 78 -12.75 -17.00 6.93
N ASP A 79 -13.62 -16.40 6.11
CA ASP A 79 -13.34 -16.11 4.71
C ASP A 79 -12.20 -15.08 4.62
N PHE A 80 -12.26 -14.02 5.44
CA PHE A 80 -11.24 -12.98 5.55
C PHE A 80 -9.85 -13.54 5.84
N VAL A 81 -9.71 -14.34 6.91
CA VAL A 81 -8.38 -14.89 7.27
C VAL A 81 -7.90 -15.93 6.29
N THR A 82 -8.80 -16.69 5.64
CA THR A 82 -8.42 -17.63 4.58
C THR A 82 -7.76 -16.88 3.43
N ARG A 83 -8.27 -15.70 3.06
CA ARG A 83 -7.67 -14.85 2.04
C ARG A 83 -6.37 -14.20 2.52
N LEU A 84 -6.27 -13.82 3.79
CA LEU A 84 -5.02 -13.32 4.37
C LEU A 84 -3.92 -14.39 4.34
N ASP A 85 -4.22 -15.64 4.70
CA ASP A 85 -3.25 -16.75 4.68
C ASP A 85 -2.67 -17.02 3.28
N GLU A 86 -3.28 -16.49 2.21
CA GLU A 86 -2.74 -16.55 0.84
C GLU A 86 -1.68 -15.47 0.57
N VAL A 87 -1.65 -14.39 1.35
CA VAL A 87 -0.82 -13.19 1.08
C VAL A 87 0.08 -12.79 2.25
N THR A 88 -0.09 -13.36 3.45
CA THR A 88 0.76 -13.15 4.62
C THR A 88 1.22 -14.49 5.23
N THR A 89 2.33 -14.47 5.96
CA THR A 89 2.84 -15.65 6.70
C THR A 89 2.36 -15.72 8.15
N SER A 90 1.77 -14.66 8.71
CA SER A 90 1.21 -14.65 10.06
C SER A 90 0.24 -13.47 10.25
N TRP A 91 -0.70 -13.57 11.19
CA TRP A 91 -1.61 -12.47 11.47
C TRP A 91 -1.98 -12.34 12.95
N GLN A 92 -2.30 -11.12 13.37
CA GLN A 92 -2.94 -10.87 14.66
C GLN A 92 -4.23 -10.10 14.44
N LEU A 93 -5.25 -10.39 15.23
CA LEU A 93 -6.56 -9.75 15.19
C LEU A 93 -6.91 -9.17 16.55
N ALA A 94 -7.29 -7.90 16.58
CA ALA A 94 -7.88 -7.25 17.74
C ALA A 94 -9.23 -6.63 17.36
N ALA A 95 -10.28 -6.94 18.14
CA ALA A 95 -11.56 -6.26 18.07
C ALA A 95 -11.61 -5.18 19.15
N VAL A 96 -11.73 -3.92 18.78
CA VAL A 96 -11.81 -2.77 19.69
C VAL A 96 -13.18 -2.13 19.53
N THR A 97 -13.90 -1.91 20.63
CA THR A 97 -15.25 -1.34 20.59
C THR A 97 -15.42 -0.15 21.51
N GLY A 98 -14.39 0.19 22.30
CA GLY A 98 -14.56 1.15 23.40
C GLY A 98 -13.35 1.99 23.78
N PRO A 99 -13.57 2.97 24.66
CA PRO A 99 -12.60 3.99 25.01
C PRO A 99 -11.47 3.46 25.90
N SER A 100 -11.60 2.25 26.46
CA SER A 100 -10.49 1.59 27.14
C SER A 100 -9.34 1.25 26.20
N GLY A 101 -9.62 1.15 24.89
CA GLY A 101 -8.68 0.69 23.87
C GLY A 101 -8.31 -0.80 23.99
N CYS A 102 -8.78 -1.52 25.01
CA CYS A 102 -8.44 -2.93 25.17
C CYS A 102 -9.24 -3.80 24.19
N ALA A 103 -8.52 -4.68 23.50
CA ALA A 103 -9.09 -5.62 22.57
C ALA A 103 -10.03 -6.59 23.31
N GLN A 104 -11.25 -6.72 22.78
CA GLN A 104 -12.23 -7.69 23.25
C GLN A 104 -11.69 -9.09 23.00
N ASN A 105 -11.65 -9.91 24.06
CA ASN A 105 -11.03 -11.24 24.07
C ASN A 105 -9.50 -11.26 23.82
N GLY A 106 -8.82 -10.11 23.92
CA GLY A 106 -7.38 -9.97 23.72
C GLY A 106 -6.95 -10.02 22.26
N VAL A 107 -5.64 -10.10 22.04
CA VAL A 107 -5.04 -10.24 20.70
C VAL A 107 -5.14 -11.71 20.28
N LEU A 108 -5.88 -11.98 19.20
CA LEU A 108 -6.06 -13.30 18.63
C LEU A 108 -5.02 -13.54 17.53
N THR A 109 -4.63 -14.79 17.34
CA THR A 109 -3.62 -15.22 16.36
C THR A 109 -4.09 -16.48 15.63
N GLU A 110 -3.34 -16.92 14.62
CA GLU A 110 -3.58 -18.19 13.90
C GLU A 110 -3.62 -19.42 14.83
N ASP A 111 -2.91 -19.37 15.96
CA ASP A 111 -2.86 -20.43 16.95
C ASP A 111 -4.01 -20.37 17.98
N THR A 112 -4.81 -19.31 17.95
CA THR A 112 -5.91 -19.12 18.90
C THR A 112 -7.09 -20.03 18.55
N PRO A 113 -7.47 -20.99 19.41
CA PRO A 113 -8.63 -21.85 19.14
C PRO A 113 -9.91 -21.02 19.04
N ASP A 114 -10.76 -21.37 18.08
CA ASP A 114 -12.05 -20.72 17.86
C ASP A 114 -11.98 -19.19 17.68
N PHE A 115 -10.84 -18.66 17.17
CA PHE A 115 -10.60 -17.22 17.01
C PHE A 115 -11.76 -16.51 16.29
N ALA A 116 -12.37 -17.13 15.28
CA ALA A 116 -13.49 -16.53 14.54
C ALA A 116 -14.71 -16.26 15.44
N SER A 117 -15.04 -17.20 16.33
CA SER A 117 -16.13 -17.03 17.28
C SER A 117 -15.78 -16.02 18.37
N LEU A 118 -14.53 -16.03 18.85
CA LEU A 118 -14.06 -15.06 19.85
C LEU A 118 -14.05 -13.64 19.30
N PHE A 119 -13.58 -13.45 18.08
CA PHE A 119 -13.57 -12.15 17.41
C PHE A 119 -14.98 -11.65 17.15
N ALA A 120 -15.86 -12.49 16.57
CA ALA A 120 -17.24 -12.09 16.30
C ALA A 120 -17.99 -11.69 17.58
N ALA A 121 -17.80 -12.44 18.67
CA ALA A 121 -18.37 -12.07 19.97
C ALA A 121 -17.76 -10.78 20.53
N GLY A 122 -16.44 -10.58 20.36
CA GLY A 122 -15.75 -9.38 20.80
C GLY A 122 -16.19 -8.13 20.04
N LEU A 123 -16.28 -8.21 18.72
CA LEU A 123 -16.70 -7.10 17.85
C LEU A 123 -18.13 -6.62 18.16
N ALA A 124 -18.99 -7.51 18.66
CA ALA A 124 -20.35 -7.19 19.10
C ALA A 124 -20.45 -6.82 20.60
N THR A 125 -19.34 -6.71 21.32
CA THR A 125 -19.34 -6.39 22.76
C THR A 125 -19.32 -4.89 22.96
N ALA A 126 -20.46 -4.32 23.35
CA ALA A 126 -20.58 -2.91 23.67
C ALA A 126 -19.66 -2.48 24.83
N PRO A 127 -19.05 -1.29 24.78
CA PRO A 127 -18.13 -0.79 25.79
C PRO A 127 -18.87 -0.26 27.03
N GLY A 128 -19.56 -1.13 27.76
CA GLY A 128 -20.24 -0.74 29.00
C GLY A 128 -21.33 0.32 28.79
N GLU A 129 -21.50 1.24 29.74
CA GLU A 129 -22.54 2.30 29.68
C GLU A 129 -22.05 3.60 29.01
N ASP A 130 -20.84 3.63 28.45
CA ASP A 130 -20.27 4.84 27.86
C ASP A 130 -20.80 5.07 26.44
N LEU A 131 -21.46 6.22 26.23
CA LEU A 131 -22.04 6.67 24.94
C LEU A 131 -20.95 7.19 23.99
N VAL A 132 -19.98 6.36 23.64
CA VAL A 132 -18.85 6.70 22.75
C VAL A 132 -18.70 5.67 21.63
N ASP A 133 -19.84 5.13 21.20
CA ASP A 133 -19.94 4.04 20.24
C ASP A 133 -19.36 4.44 18.86
N GLU A 134 -19.35 5.73 18.50
CA GLU A 134 -18.80 6.20 17.22
C GLU A 134 -17.39 6.84 17.34
N TRP A 135 -16.66 6.63 18.45
CA TRP A 135 -15.30 7.18 18.67
C TRP A 135 -14.19 6.30 18.09
N GLY A 136 -14.37 5.80 16.87
CA GLY A 136 -13.49 4.79 16.28
C GLY A 136 -12.03 5.21 16.21
N LEU A 137 -11.75 6.38 15.64
CA LEU A 137 -10.38 6.90 15.49
C LEU A 137 -9.66 7.02 16.84
N SER A 138 -10.35 7.55 17.85
CA SER A 138 -9.82 7.68 19.22
C SER A 138 -9.58 6.33 19.89
N ASN A 139 -10.52 5.39 19.74
CA ASN A 139 -10.46 4.09 20.38
C ASN A 139 -9.32 3.24 19.80
N VAL A 140 -9.13 3.24 18.48
CA VAL A 140 -8.01 2.56 17.82
C VAL A 140 -6.68 3.21 18.19
N ALA A 141 -6.57 4.54 18.13
CA ALA A 141 -5.34 5.22 18.51
C ALA A 141 -4.95 4.87 19.96
N THR A 142 -5.92 4.82 20.88
CA THR A 142 -5.70 4.38 22.26
C THR A 142 -5.25 2.92 22.32
N ALA A 143 -5.92 2.01 21.59
CA ALA A 143 -5.58 0.59 21.56
C ALA A 143 -4.12 0.32 21.17
N LEU A 144 -3.59 1.06 20.20
CA LEU A 144 -2.21 0.91 19.74
C LEU A 144 -1.20 1.36 20.80
N THR A 145 -1.51 2.37 21.62
CA THR A 145 -0.64 2.77 22.75
C THR A 145 -0.56 1.71 23.86
N LEU A 146 -1.54 0.80 23.91
CA LEU A 146 -1.65 -0.27 24.90
C LEU A 146 -1.09 -1.60 24.38
N SER A 147 -0.24 -1.57 23.36
CA SER A 147 0.37 -2.76 22.73
C SER A 147 1.68 -3.23 23.39
N GLY A 148 2.24 -2.42 24.29
CA GLY A 148 3.50 -2.72 24.98
C GLY A 148 3.40 -3.84 26.02
N GLU A 149 4.55 -4.37 26.44
CA GLU A 149 4.63 -5.42 27.45
C GLU A 149 3.87 -5.05 28.74
N GLY A 150 3.00 -5.94 29.21
CA GLY A 150 2.21 -5.75 30.43
C GLY A 150 0.95 -4.87 30.27
N GLN A 151 0.67 -4.34 29.08
CA GLN A 151 -0.58 -3.66 28.75
C GLN A 151 -1.63 -4.66 28.23
N CYS A 152 -2.89 -4.22 28.08
CA CYS A 152 -3.98 -5.12 27.72
C CYS A 152 -3.92 -5.65 26.28
N ASN A 153 -3.24 -4.95 25.36
CA ASN A 153 -3.03 -5.40 23.98
C ASN A 153 -1.58 -5.85 23.76
N ALA A 154 -0.89 -6.29 24.82
CA ALA A 154 0.51 -6.69 24.73
C ALA A 154 0.77 -7.64 23.55
N GLY A 155 1.69 -7.26 22.66
CA GLY A 155 2.05 -8.03 21.48
C GLY A 155 1.30 -7.64 20.20
N LEU A 156 0.24 -6.83 20.26
CA LEU A 156 -0.57 -6.43 19.10
C LEU A 156 0.23 -5.76 17.97
N LEU A 157 1.26 -4.98 18.30
CA LEU A 157 1.97 -4.16 17.33
C LEU A 157 3.40 -4.67 17.11
N ARG A 158 3.54 -5.65 16.22
CA ARG A 158 4.81 -6.29 15.89
C ARG A 158 5.65 -5.36 14.99
N PRO A 159 6.96 -5.20 15.28
CA PRO A 159 7.84 -4.37 14.47
C PRO A 159 7.97 -4.81 13.02
N GLU A 160 7.89 -6.11 12.73
CA GLU A 160 8.06 -6.73 11.41
C GLU A 160 6.76 -6.92 10.63
N ALA A 161 5.60 -6.89 11.29
CA ALA A 161 4.30 -6.97 10.61
C ALA A 161 3.91 -5.63 9.96
N GLU A 162 2.96 -5.61 9.03
CA GLU A 162 2.21 -4.40 8.68
C GLU A 162 1.09 -4.14 9.70
N LEU A 163 0.52 -2.94 9.69
CA LEU A 163 -0.66 -2.60 10.49
C LEU A 163 -1.83 -2.30 9.57
N HIS A 164 -2.96 -3.00 9.73
CA HIS A 164 -4.21 -2.71 9.06
C HIS A 164 -5.28 -2.32 10.08
N VAL A 165 -5.78 -1.09 9.99
CA VAL A 165 -6.91 -0.62 10.77
C VAL A 165 -8.16 -0.69 9.91
N VAL A 166 -9.23 -1.28 10.43
CA VAL A 166 -10.53 -1.36 9.75
C VAL A 166 -11.61 -0.79 10.65
N PHE A 167 -12.28 0.26 10.20
CA PHE A 167 -13.42 0.86 10.89
C PHE A 167 -14.74 0.29 10.37
N LEU A 168 -15.67 -0.04 11.26
CA LEU A 168 -17.02 -0.47 10.92
C LEU A 168 -18.03 0.35 11.71
N SER A 169 -18.81 1.20 11.01
CA SER A 169 -19.81 2.10 11.61
C SER A 169 -20.85 2.50 10.56
N ASP A 170 -22.11 2.68 10.97
CA ASP A 170 -23.17 3.25 10.14
C ASP A 170 -23.29 4.77 10.31
N GLU A 171 -22.38 5.41 11.04
CA GLU A 171 -22.34 6.85 11.28
C GLU A 171 -20.93 7.44 11.06
N ASP A 172 -20.83 8.76 11.19
CA ASP A 172 -19.57 9.50 11.17
C ASP A 172 -18.73 9.22 12.43
N ASP A 173 -17.41 9.32 12.31
CA ASP A 173 -16.55 9.27 13.49
C ASP A 173 -16.79 10.50 14.37
N ASN A 174 -17.24 10.29 15.60
CA ASN A 174 -17.50 11.33 16.59
C ASN A 174 -16.31 11.53 17.55
N SER A 175 -15.09 11.12 17.18
CA SER A 175 -13.93 11.21 18.06
C SER A 175 -13.66 12.66 18.50
N PRO A 176 -13.11 12.88 19.73
CA PRO A 176 -12.88 14.22 20.27
C PRO A 176 -12.25 15.20 19.28
N GLY A 177 -12.94 16.31 19.03
CA GLY A 177 -12.53 17.32 18.04
C GLY A 177 -13.43 17.38 16.81
N TRP A 178 -14.24 16.35 16.54
CA TRP A 178 -15.28 16.38 15.51
C TRP A 178 -16.22 17.59 15.67
N ASP A 179 -16.74 17.77 16.88
CA ASP A 179 -17.68 18.85 17.25
C ASP A 179 -17.10 20.27 17.17
N SER A 180 -15.78 20.40 16.96
CA SER A 180 -15.13 21.69 16.74
C SER A 180 -15.42 22.30 15.36
N GLY A 181 -15.97 21.51 14.43
CA GLY A 181 -16.18 21.90 13.03
C GLY A 181 -14.91 21.94 12.20
N ASN A 182 -13.80 21.39 12.71
CA ASN A 182 -12.56 21.18 11.94
C ASN A 182 -12.72 19.95 11.04
N PRO A 183 -12.73 20.09 9.70
CA PRO A 183 -12.84 18.95 8.80
C PRO A 183 -11.62 18.02 8.86
N ASP A 184 -10.49 18.49 9.40
CA ASP A 184 -9.23 17.74 9.44
C ASP A 184 -8.94 17.15 10.83
N TYR A 185 -9.92 17.10 11.75
CA TYR A 185 -9.70 16.60 13.12
C TYR A 185 -9.16 15.15 13.16
N TRP A 186 -9.54 14.33 12.17
CA TRP A 186 -9.11 12.94 12.01
C TRP A 186 -7.58 12.80 11.88
N THR A 187 -6.88 13.81 11.35
CA THR A 187 -5.43 13.78 11.10
C THR A 187 -4.62 13.53 12.37
N ALA A 188 -5.07 14.08 13.52
CA ALA A 188 -4.39 13.88 14.80
C ALA A 188 -4.39 12.41 15.24
N TYR A 189 -5.44 11.65 14.89
CA TYR A 189 -5.56 10.23 15.20
C TYR A 189 -4.75 9.38 14.23
N THR A 190 -4.77 9.69 12.94
CA THR A 190 -3.93 8.98 11.96
C THR A 190 -2.44 9.22 12.23
N ASP A 191 -2.05 10.43 12.63
CA ASP A 191 -0.68 10.73 13.07
C ASP A 191 -0.30 9.89 14.31
N ALA A 192 -1.22 9.69 15.25
CA ALA A 192 -0.99 8.84 16.41
C ALA A 192 -0.86 7.35 16.04
N ILE A 193 -1.65 6.87 15.08
CA ILE A 193 -1.56 5.50 14.54
C ILE A 193 -0.19 5.29 13.88
N VAL A 194 0.25 6.22 13.02
CA VAL A 194 1.57 6.20 12.39
C VAL A 194 2.69 6.26 13.42
N ALA A 195 2.57 7.14 14.42
CA ALA A 195 3.57 7.27 15.48
C ALA A 195 3.69 5.99 16.31
N ALA A 196 2.58 5.29 16.55
CA ALA A 196 2.60 3.98 17.22
C ALA A 196 3.31 2.93 16.37
N LYS A 197 3.03 2.88 15.05
CA LYS A 197 3.69 1.93 14.14
C LYS A 197 5.17 2.23 13.91
N GLY A 198 5.52 3.51 13.89
CA GLY A 198 6.85 4.03 13.61
C GLY A 198 7.16 4.21 12.12
N ASP A 199 6.25 3.82 11.23
CA ASP A 199 6.43 3.93 9.77
C ASP A 199 5.06 4.04 9.08
N ALA A 200 4.84 5.15 8.36
CA ALA A 200 3.58 5.41 7.66
C ALA A 200 3.36 4.46 6.47
N ALA A 201 4.44 4.00 5.81
CA ALA A 201 4.36 3.10 4.66
C ALA A 201 3.89 1.69 5.04
N ARG A 202 3.76 1.41 6.35
CA ARG A 202 3.37 0.10 6.90
C ARG A 202 2.04 0.18 7.65
N VAL A 203 1.25 1.22 7.36
CA VAL A 203 -0.07 1.46 7.93
C VAL A 203 -1.07 1.52 6.78
N TRP A 204 -2.10 0.69 6.88
CA TRP A 204 -3.27 0.70 6.02
C TRP A 204 -4.49 1.06 6.87
N ILE A 205 -5.33 1.98 6.37
CA ILE A 205 -6.59 2.33 7.04
C ILE A 205 -7.73 2.11 6.06
N SER A 206 -8.69 1.28 6.44
CA SER A 206 -9.88 0.96 5.64
C SER A 206 -11.14 1.16 6.47
N ALA A 207 -12.27 1.27 5.79
CA ALA A 207 -13.55 1.43 6.46
C ALA A 207 -14.67 0.72 5.70
N VAL A 208 -15.62 0.18 6.47
CA VAL A 208 -16.94 -0.25 6.00
C VAL A 208 -17.95 0.68 6.67
N ALA A 209 -18.46 1.66 5.92
CA ALA A 209 -19.32 2.69 6.46
C ALA A 209 -20.34 3.21 5.43
N GLY A 210 -21.24 4.10 5.86
CA GLY A 210 -22.22 4.69 4.94
C GLY A 210 -21.57 5.57 3.86
N ASP A 211 -22.15 5.56 2.66
CA ASP A 211 -21.55 6.18 1.47
C ASP A 211 -21.31 7.70 1.62
N VAL A 212 -20.11 8.18 1.37
CA VAL A 212 -19.82 9.62 1.37
C VAL A 212 -20.18 10.23 0.00
N PRO A 213 -20.87 11.40 -0.05
CA PRO A 213 -21.16 12.33 1.05
C PRO A 213 -22.57 12.23 1.65
N GLY A 214 -23.37 11.23 1.29
CA GLY A 214 -24.82 11.25 1.52
C GLY A 214 -25.39 10.20 2.48
N GLY A 215 -24.55 9.28 2.95
CA GLY A 215 -24.98 8.03 3.57
C GLY A 215 -25.62 7.07 2.57
N CYS A 216 -26.18 5.99 3.10
CA CYS A 216 -26.97 5.02 2.35
C CYS A 216 -28.20 4.59 3.17
N ALA A 217 -28.94 3.57 2.73
CA ALA A 217 -30.21 3.22 3.37
C ALA A 217 -30.00 2.68 4.79
N GLY A 218 -30.25 3.52 5.80
CA GLY A 218 -30.09 3.16 7.21
C GLY A 218 -28.73 3.53 7.82
N ALA A 219 -27.85 4.20 7.06
CA ALA A 219 -26.54 4.64 7.52
C ALA A 219 -26.27 6.10 7.11
N GLU A 220 -25.73 6.89 8.04
CA GLU A 220 -25.18 8.23 7.79
C GLU A 220 -23.83 8.13 7.05
N PRO A 221 -23.32 9.21 6.41
CA PRO A 221 -22.02 9.15 5.76
C PRO A 221 -20.90 8.93 6.78
N GLY A 222 -20.01 7.97 6.54
CA GLY A 222 -18.86 7.67 7.40
C GLY A 222 -17.72 8.68 7.30
N THR A 223 -17.99 9.97 7.50
CA THR A 223 -16.96 11.03 7.51
C THR A 223 -15.98 10.84 8.68
N GLY A 224 -14.77 11.34 8.53
CA GLY A 224 -13.63 10.99 9.39
C GLY A 224 -12.96 9.69 8.95
N TYR A 225 -13.73 8.60 8.85
CA TYR A 225 -13.23 7.31 8.36
C TYR A 225 -12.90 7.34 6.87
N TYR A 226 -13.72 8.01 6.07
CA TYR A 226 -13.49 8.17 4.63
C TYR A 226 -12.18 8.90 4.35
N GLU A 227 -11.97 10.06 4.99
CA GLU A 227 -10.75 10.86 4.82
C GLU A 227 -9.50 10.08 5.26
N ALA A 228 -9.56 9.39 6.40
CA ALA A 228 -8.47 8.54 6.87
C ALA A 228 -8.19 7.38 5.90
N THR A 229 -9.23 6.76 5.33
CA THR A 229 -9.07 5.68 4.35
C THR A 229 -8.38 6.16 3.08
N GLN A 230 -8.79 7.32 2.56
CA GLN A 230 -8.19 7.91 1.36
C GLN A 230 -6.74 8.34 1.57
N ALA A 231 -6.37 8.77 2.78
CA ALA A 231 -5.02 9.22 3.09
C ALA A 231 -4.00 8.08 3.24
N PHE A 232 -4.46 6.84 3.42
CA PHE A 232 -3.63 5.65 3.66
C PHE A 232 -3.86 4.55 2.63
N ASP A 233 -4.37 4.94 1.44
CA ASP A 233 -4.58 4.06 0.28
C ASP A 233 -5.30 2.73 0.60
N GLY A 234 -6.15 2.74 1.63
CA GLY A 234 -6.97 1.59 1.97
C GLY A 234 -8.24 1.55 1.15
N VAL A 235 -9.19 0.72 1.58
CA VAL A 235 -10.43 0.50 0.86
C VAL A 235 -11.62 1.00 1.69
N PHE A 236 -12.42 1.87 1.09
CA PHE A 236 -13.68 2.34 1.65
C PHE A 236 -14.83 1.56 1.01
N LEU A 237 -15.59 0.84 1.83
CA LEU A 237 -16.67 -0.04 1.40
C LEU A 237 -18.00 0.45 1.95
N SER A 238 -19.03 0.38 1.11
CA SER A 238 -20.39 0.73 1.51
C SER A 238 -20.95 -0.29 2.50
N ILE A 239 -21.34 0.12 3.70
CA ILE A 239 -22.00 -0.75 4.67
C ILE A 239 -23.33 -1.32 4.17
N CYS A 240 -23.98 -0.60 3.24
CA CYS A 240 -25.20 -1.04 2.56
C CYS A 240 -24.97 -1.99 1.37
N GLY A 241 -23.71 -2.32 1.07
CA GLY A 241 -23.33 -3.14 -0.07
C GLY A 241 -23.35 -4.64 0.18
N ASP A 242 -22.83 -5.40 -0.78
CA ASP A 242 -22.70 -6.86 -0.67
C ASP A 242 -21.43 -7.26 0.09
N TRP A 243 -21.61 -7.49 1.38
CA TRP A 243 -20.60 -7.93 2.34
C TRP A 243 -19.78 -9.15 1.89
N SER A 244 -20.33 -10.04 1.06
CA SER A 244 -19.61 -11.22 0.59
C SER A 244 -18.45 -10.89 -0.35
N SER A 245 -18.56 -9.81 -1.13
CA SER A 245 -17.52 -9.31 -2.03
C SER A 245 -16.59 -8.27 -1.37
N GLN A 246 -17.05 -7.67 -0.28
CA GLN A 246 -16.36 -6.58 0.42
C GLN A 246 -15.23 -7.08 1.32
N VAL A 247 -15.41 -8.24 1.96
CA VAL A 247 -14.40 -8.82 2.84
C VAL A 247 -13.14 -9.25 2.09
N ASP A 248 -13.30 -9.74 0.85
CA ASP A 248 -12.17 -10.05 -0.03
C ASP A 248 -11.34 -8.80 -0.32
N ALA A 249 -11.99 -7.65 -0.58
CA ALA A 249 -11.31 -6.39 -0.85
C ALA A 249 -10.50 -5.89 0.36
N LEU A 250 -10.99 -6.10 1.59
CA LEU A 250 -10.23 -5.76 2.81
C LEU A 250 -8.97 -6.62 2.94
N ALA A 251 -9.07 -7.93 2.72
CA ALA A 251 -7.91 -8.82 2.79
C ALA A 251 -6.88 -8.52 1.69
N GLU A 252 -7.32 -8.09 0.51
CA GLU A 252 -6.44 -7.77 -0.62
C GLU A 252 -5.59 -6.50 -0.43
N VAL A 253 -5.96 -5.58 0.48
CA VAL A 253 -5.15 -4.38 0.75
C VAL A 253 -3.74 -4.75 1.17
N GLN A 254 -3.61 -5.80 1.98
CA GLN A 254 -2.35 -6.29 2.55
C GLN A 254 -1.46 -7.02 1.55
N SER A 255 -1.91 -7.17 0.31
CA SER A 255 -1.11 -7.77 -0.76
C SER A 255 -0.28 -6.73 -1.51
N ARG A 256 -0.31 -5.44 -1.19
CA ARG A 256 0.36 -4.43 -2.03
C ARG A 256 1.82 -4.27 -1.61
N GLN A 257 2.76 -4.63 -2.48
CA GLN A 257 4.16 -4.22 -2.34
C GLN A 257 4.42 -3.04 -3.28
N ASP A 258 4.75 -1.89 -2.70
CA ASP A 258 4.97 -0.65 -3.43
C ASP A 258 6.44 -0.40 -3.77
N ALA A 259 7.39 -0.94 -3.01
CA ALA A 259 8.82 -0.72 -3.21
C ALA A 259 9.59 -1.98 -3.61
N PHE A 260 10.38 -1.89 -4.68
CA PHE A 260 11.23 -2.96 -5.19
C PHE A 260 12.68 -2.47 -5.33
N SER A 261 13.55 -2.89 -4.40
CA SER A 261 14.98 -2.57 -4.44
C SER A 261 15.67 -3.30 -5.58
N LEU A 262 16.32 -2.55 -6.46
CA LEU A 262 17.05 -3.10 -7.60
C LEU A 262 18.45 -3.59 -7.18
N SER A 263 18.94 -4.65 -7.81
CA SER A 263 20.26 -5.21 -7.48
C SER A 263 21.43 -4.33 -7.95
N HIS A 264 21.22 -3.46 -8.92
CA HIS A 264 22.21 -2.52 -9.47
C HIS A 264 21.63 -1.10 -9.54
N HIS A 265 22.50 -0.11 -9.76
CA HIS A 265 22.08 1.27 -9.96
C HIS A 265 21.68 1.49 -11.43
N PRO A 266 20.39 1.69 -11.74
CA PRO A 266 19.94 1.87 -13.11
C PRO A 266 20.28 3.28 -13.63
N ASP A 267 20.44 3.42 -14.94
CA ASP A 267 20.07 4.63 -15.67
C ASP A 267 18.53 4.78 -15.57
N PRO A 268 17.98 5.76 -14.82
CA PRO A 268 16.54 5.81 -14.53
C PRO A 268 15.68 5.96 -15.78
N ASP A 269 16.20 6.63 -16.81
CA ASP A 269 15.49 6.83 -18.08
C ASP A 269 15.41 5.54 -18.91
N SER A 270 16.06 4.46 -18.46
CA SER A 270 16.07 3.16 -19.10
C SER A 270 15.15 2.13 -18.44
N ILE A 271 14.59 2.42 -17.26
CA ILE A 271 13.79 1.46 -16.49
C ILE A 271 12.47 1.20 -17.21
N LEU A 272 12.24 -0.08 -17.52
CA LEU A 272 10.96 -0.61 -17.98
C LEU A 272 10.37 -1.45 -16.87
N VAL A 273 9.08 -1.23 -16.57
CA VAL A 273 8.32 -1.95 -15.55
C VAL A 273 7.24 -2.79 -16.23
N GLU A 274 7.14 -4.06 -15.86
CA GLU A 274 6.04 -4.97 -16.23
C GLU A 274 5.41 -5.54 -14.96
N VAL A 275 4.08 -5.58 -14.91
CA VAL A 275 3.31 -6.20 -13.82
C VAL A 275 2.40 -7.24 -14.45
N ASP A 276 2.48 -8.50 -13.99
CA ASP A 276 1.75 -9.64 -14.60
C ASP A 276 2.00 -9.80 -16.11
N GLY A 277 3.19 -9.38 -16.58
CA GLY A 277 3.57 -9.39 -17.99
C GLY A 277 2.99 -8.24 -18.83
N GLU A 278 2.26 -7.30 -18.23
CA GLU A 278 1.75 -6.11 -18.92
C GLU A 278 2.65 -4.90 -18.61
N PRO A 279 3.12 -4.16 -19.64
CA PRO A 279 3.96 -2.97 -19.44
C PRO A 279 3.23 -1.87 -18.67
N ARG A 280 3.92 -1.29 -17.68
CA ARG A 280 3.43 -0.21 -16.84
C ARG A 280 4.25 1.06 -17.02
N THR A 281 3.69 2.04 -17.73
CA THR A 281 4.41 3.26 -18.15
C THR A 281 4.24 4.46 -17.20
N SER A 282 3.43 4.32 -16.15
CA SER A 282 3.15 5.38 -15.16
C SER A 282 2.72 4.78 -13.83
N GLY A 283 2.62 5.63 -12.78
CA GLY A 283 2.23 5.20 -11.44
C GLY A 283 3.37 4.61 -10.62
N TRP A 284 4.62 4.87 -11.03
CA TRP A 284 5.82 4.52 -10.30
C TRP A 284 6.91 5.58 -10.53
N THR A 285 7.85 5.66 -9.59
CA THR A 285 9.05 6.48 -9.65
C THR A 285 10.27 5.67 -9.23
N PHE A 286 11.47 6.14 -9.56
CA PHE A 286 12.72 5.55 -9.07
C PHE A 286 13.32 6.46 -8.00
N ASP A 287 13.54 5.92 -6.80
CA ASP A 287 14.22 6.61 -5.72
C ASP A 287 15.70 6.22 -5.69
N PHE A 288 16.57 7.20 -5.98
CA PHE A 288 18.02 7.00 -5.97
C PHE A 288 18.58 6.70 -4.58
N GLY A 289 17.94 7.20 -3.51
CA GLY A 289 18.46 7.06 -2.15
C GLY A 289 18.42 5.61 -1.67
N SER A 290 17.30 4.94 -1.93
CA SER A 290 17.04 3.53 -1.62
C SER A 290 17.40 2.56 -2.74
N ASN A 291 17.72 3.07 -3.94
CA ASN A 291 17.93 2.29 -5.16
C ASN A 291 16.72 1.38 -5.46
N ALA A 292 15.52 1.95 -5.42
CA ALA A 292 14.26 1.20 -5.54
C ALA A 292 13.29 1.85 -6.53
N VAL A 293 12.50 1.00 -7.20
CA VAL A 293 11.30 1.45 -7.91
C VAL A 293 10.15 1.48 -6.91
N ILE A 294 9.49 2.63 -6.79
CA ILE A 294 8.38 2.90 -5.87
C ILE A 294 7.11 3.09 -6.70
N PHE A 295 6.09 2.27 -6.50
CA PHE A 295 4.77 2.44 -7.08
C PHE A 295 3.98 3.47 -6.27
N GLU A 296 3.67 4.61 -6.90
CA GLU A 296 2.89 5.69 -6.28
C GLU A 296 1.38 5.46 -6.40
N ALA A 297 0.94 4.52 -7.26
CA ALA A 297 -0.45 4.12 -7.41
C ALA A 297 -0.60 2.71 -8.02
N ASP A 298 -1.65 1.99 -7.59
CA ASP A 298 -1.92 0.56 -7.87
C ASP A 298 -0.65 -0.32 -7.84
N ALA A 299 0.03 -0.29 -6.70
CA ALA A 299 1.14 -1.18 -6.38
C ALA A 299 0.80 -2.66 -6.70
N PRO A 300 1.77 -3.43 -7.23
CA PRO A 300 1.61 -4.85 -7.52
C PRO A 300 1.15 -5.65 -6.30
N ARG A 301 0.33 -6.67 -6.57
CA ARG A 301 -0.16 -7.60 -5.54
C ARG A 301 0.90 -8.66 -5.20
N THR A 302 0.93 -9.12 -3.96
CA THR A 302 1.77 -10.19 -3.45
C THR A 302 1.54 -11.46 -4.27
N GLY A 303 2.62 -12.15 -4.60
CA GLY A 303 2.55 -13.36 -5.44
C GLY A 303 2.38 -13.07 -6.94
N HIS A 304 2.19 -11.83 -7.36
CA HIS A 304 2.21 -11.44 -8.77
C HIS A 304 3.64 -11.07 -9.20
N PRO A 305 4.11 -11.56 -10.37
CA PRO A 305 5.44 -11.23 -10.86
C PRO A 305 5.52 -9.77 -11.32
N VAL A 306 6.58 -9.10 -10.88
CA VAL A 306 6.95 -7.75 -11.28
C VAL A 306 8.33 -7.84 -11.90
N ARG A 307 8.48 -7.30 -13.11
CA ARG A 307 9.74 -7.37 -13.85
C ARG A 307 10.26 -5.98 -14.16
N PHE A 308 11.56 -5.79 -13.90
CA PHE A 308 12.29 -4.57 -14.18
C PHE A 308 13.40 -4.86 -15.18
N VAL A 309 13.40 -4.14 -16.30
CA VAL A 309 14.47 -4.19 -17.29
C VAL A 309 15.11 -2.83 -17.39
N TYR A 310 16.42 -2.74 -17.19
CA TYR A 310 17.13 -1.45 -17.15
C TYR A 310 18.59 -1.58 -17.55
N ARG A 311 19.21 -0.48 -17.97
CA ARG A 311 20.65 -0.38 -18.17
C ARG A 311 21.33 0.06 -16.88
N VAL A 312 22.48 -0.52 -16.55
CA VAL A 312 23.30 -0.05 -15.43
C VAL A 312 23.90 1.32 -15.79
N MET A 313 23.94 2.22 -14.80
CA MET A 313 24.59 3.53 -14.93
C MET A 313 26.13 3.35 -14.91
N ASP A 314 26.83 3.93 -15.90
CA ASP A 314 28.30 3.89 -16.01
C ASP A 314 29.04 4.65 -14.89
#